data_AF-A0A928BP58-F1
#
_entry.id   AF-A0A928BP58-F1
#
_cell.length_a   1.000
_cell.length_b   1.000
_cell.length_c   1.000
_cell.angle_alpha   90.00
_cell.angle_beta   90.00
_cell.angle_gamma   90.00
#
_symmetry.space_group_name_H-M   'P 1'
#
loop_
_entity.id
_entity.type
_entity.pdbx_description
1 polymer ?
#
loop_
_entity_poly.entity_id
_entity_poly.type
_entity_poly.pdbx_seq_one_letter_code
_entity_poly.pdbx_strand_id
1 'polypeptide(L)'
;MKAIFIFLSLWAVSLTVGAQNREVEQAMREWLATPGVTTSESIVRERDLSQPGNPMKSMCEVWEFTCDVSLLSRIEQLSALMKANSTSDNCYYVKTHTPGHTDWHDILVGDDPSRIVELGRSERSHYTLVNFLDTLDATKSHRYAYALEWQEQNTPFKLKEQNGKLIKIPVTEKVYKGKVVMTYARVPQANAGKTGSVSYNAQIKYNNLQQTMKERLGVLEELMKNRYDENDITDLLRAWKEWINGVLDDKDE
;
A
#
# COMPACT_ATOMS: atom_id res chain seq x y z
N MET A 1 44.33 34.11 35.41
CA MET A 1 42.92 34.00 35.02
C MET A 1 42.84 33.81 33.51
N LYS A 2 42.59 32.60 33.03
CA LYS A 2 42.34 32.31 31.61
C LYS A 2 40.92 31.73 31.51
N ALA A 3 40.07 32.41 30.76
CA ALA A 3 38.70 31.99 30.49
C ALA A 3 38.71 30.77 29.56
N ILE A 4 37.93 29.75 29.91
CA ILE A 4 37.59 28.63 29.04
C ILE A 4 36.08 28.69 28.85
N PHE A 5 35.66 29.33 27.76
CA PHE A 5 34.31 29.20 27.20
C PHE A 5 34.31 27.91 26.36
N ILE A 6 33.77 26.82 26.90
CA ILE A 6 33.52 25.61 26.12
C ILE A 6 32.08 25.67 25.61
N PHE A 7 32.02 25.75 24.28
CA PHE A 7 30.89 25.49 23.39
C PHE A 7 29.98 24.37 23.90
N LEU A 8 28.80 24.74 24.41
CA LEU A 8 27.67 23.86 24.67
C LEU A 8 26.57 24.18 23.64
N SER A 9 26.83 23.88 22.37
CA SER A 9 25.84 24.13 21.31
C SER A 9 26.08 23.25 20.09
N LEU A 10 26.10 21.93 20.23
CA LEU A 10 26.14 21.02 19.06
C LEU A 10 25.81 19.55 19.37
N TRP A 11 24.81 19.27 20.23
CA TRP A 11 24.35 17.89 20.46
C TRP A 11 22.81 17.74 20.55
N ALA A 12 22.04 18.75 20.14
CA ALA A 12 20.57 18.69 20.14
C ALA A 12 19.94 18.48 18.75
N VAL A 13 20.73 18.31 17.68
CA VAL A 13 20.21 18.30 16.29
C VAL A 13 20.05 16.88 15.71
N SER A 14 20.37 15.81 16.45
CA SER A 14 20.44 14.45 15.86
C SER A 14 19.44 13.42 16.41
N LEU A 15 18.40 13.84 17.15
CA LEU A 15 17.39 12.91 17.70
C LEU A 15 15.96 13.13 17.21
N THR A 16 15.69 14.20 16.45
CA THR A 16 14.34 14.52 15.94
C THR A 16 13.98 13.80 14.64
N VAL A 17 14.98 13.33 13.88
CA VAL A 17 14.80 12.84 12.51
C VAL A 17 14.26 11.40 12.46
N GLY A 18 14.40 10.62 13.54
CA GLY A 18 13.76 9.32 13.73
C GLY A 18 12.47 9.36 14.56
N ALA A 19 11.96 10.55 14.89
CA ALA A 19 10.78 10.71 15.74
C ALA A 19 9.46 10.83 14.94
N GLN A 20 9.52 11.35 13.71
CA GLN A 20 8.31 11.67 12.92
C GLN A 20 7.66 10.43 12.28
N ASN A 21 8.45 9.49 11.74
CA ASN A 21 7.91 8.21 11.27
C ASN A 21 7.30 7.39 12.43
N ARG A 22 7.86 7.52 13.63
CA ARG A 22 7.35 6.88 14.85
C ARG A 22 6.03 7.48 15.32
N GLU A 23 5.79 8.77 15.09
CA GLU A 23 4.52 9.41 15.45
C GLU A 23 3.35 8.85 14.62
N VAL A 24 3.52 8.74 13.29
CA VAL A 24 2.49 8.16 12.41
C VAL A 24 2.29 6.67 12.73
N GLU A 25 3.37 5.90 12.90
CA GLU A 25 3.28 4.49 13.28
C GLU A 25 2.56 4.32 14.62
N GLN A 26 2.93 5.11 15.63
CA GLN A 26 2.31 5.05 16.95
C GLN A 26 0.83 5.39 16.88
N ALA A 27 0.44 6.46 16.18
CA ALA A 27 -0.96 6.83 16.03
C ALA A 27 -1.78 5.74 15.31
N MET A 28 -1.19 5.05 14.32
CA MET A 28 -1.83 3.90 13.68
C MET A 28 -2.01 2.72 14.65
N ARG A 29 -1.00 2.42 15.47
CA ARG A 29 -1.10 1.36 16.48
C ARG A 29 -2.13 1.70 17.57
N GLU A 30 -2.20 2.95 17.99
CA GLU A 30 -3.22 3.45 18.93
C GLU A 30 -4.63 3.40 18.35
N TRP A 31 -4.78 3.69 17.05
CA TRP A 31 -6.04 3.52 16.33
C TRP A 31 -6.48 2.05 16.33
N LEU A 32 -5.59 1.12 15.98
CA LEU A 32 -5.88 -0.32 15.96
C LEU A 32 -6.25 -0.87 17.36
N ALA A 33 -5.72 -0.26 18.42
CA ALA A 33 -6.04 -0.59 19.81
C ALA A 33 -7.28 0.15 20.36
N THR A 34 -7.93 1.01 19.57
CA THR A 34 -9.07 1.81 20.04
C THR A 34 -10.28 0.92 20.34
N PRO A 35 -10.91 1.03 21.53
CA PRO A 35 -12.13 0.30 21.84
C PRO A 35 -13.24 0.57 20.80
N GLY A 36 -13.86 -0.48 20.29
CA GLY A 36 -14.87 -0.39 19.23
C GLY A 36 -14.32 -0.53 17.80
N VAL A 37 -13.00 -0.67 17.65
CA VAL A 37 -12.37 -1.08 16.39
C VAL A 37 -12.14 -2.60 16.43
N THR A 38 -12.70 -3.33 15.46
CA THR A 38 -12.43 -4.75 15.27
C THR A 38 -11.45 -4.94 14.12
N THR A 39 -10.42 -5.76 14.30
CA THR A 39 -9.34 -5.92 13.31
C THR A 39 -9.06 -7.37 12.92
N SER A 40 -8.60 -7.56 11.69
CA SER A 40 -7.89 -8.76 11.24
C SER A 40 -6.54 -8.37 10.64
N GLU A 41 -5.50 -9.16 10.88
CA GLU A 41 -4.14 -8.85 10.46
C GLU A 41 -3.62 -9.83 9.40
N SER A 42 -2.80 -9.30 8.49
CA SER A 42 -1.94 -10.04 7.58
C SER A 42 -0.54 -9.43 7.65
N ILE A 43 0.40 -10.19 8.21
CA ILE A 43 1.77 -9.71 8.48
C ILE A 43 2.77 -10.55 7.71
N VAL A 44 3.64 -9.86 6.97
CA VAL A 44 4.77 -10.44 6.25
C VAL A 44 6.03 -9.71 6.67
N ARG A 45 7.04 -10.44 7.13
CA ARG A 45 8.33 -9.92 7.56
C ARG A 45 9.46 -10.74 6.96
N GLU A 46 10.44 -10.08 6.38
CA GLU A 46 11.63 -10.69 5.79
C GLU A 46 12.88 -10.09 6.45
N ARG A 47 13.82 -10.95 6.82
CA ARG A 47 15.06 -10.59 7.49
C ARG A 47 16.23 -10.88 6.55
N ASP A 48 17.23 -10.01 6.52
CA ASP A 48 18.46 -10.27 5.76
C ASP A 48 19.38 -11.19 6.57
N LEU A 49 19.27 -12.49 6.32
CA LEU A 49 20.08 -13.51 6.99
C LEU A 49 21.57 -13.47 6.59
N SER A 50 21.92 -12.68 5.56
CA SER A 50 23.32 -12.55 5.10
C SER A 50 24.12 -11.54 5.92
N GLN A 51 23.46 -10.72 6.75
CA GLN A 51 24.10 -9.70 7.57
C GLN A 51 24.10 -10.07 9.06
N PRO A 52 25.19 -9.77 9.81
CA PRO A 52 25.22 -9.97 11.25
C PRO A 52 24.05 -9.29 11.96
N GLY A 53 23.37 -10.01 12.84
CA GLY A 53 22.20 -9.50 13.57
C GLY A 53 20.88 -9.59 12.80
N ASN A 54 20.87 -10.15 11.59
CA ASN A 54 19.68 -10.40 10.78
C ASN A 54 18.74 -9.18 10.72
N PRO A 55 19.19 -8.02 10.17
CA PRO A 55 18.37 -6.82 10.11
C PRO A 55 17.07 -7.06 9.32
N MET A 56 16.05 -6.22 9.56
CA MET A 56 14.83 -6.28 8.78
C MET A 56 15.15 -5.89 7.33
N LYS A 57 14.79 -6.75 6.38
CA LYS A 57 14.92 -6.49 4.94
C LYS A 57 13.63 -5.88 4.40
N SER A 58 12.50 -6.46 4.75
CA SER A 58 11.20 -5.94 4.40
C SER A 58 10.11 -6.29 5.40
N MET A 59 9.06 -5.48 5.45
CA MET A 59 7.88 -5.71 6.26
C MET A 59 6.65 -5.14 5.56
N CYS A 60 5.53 -5.85 5.66
CA CYS A 60 4.21 -5.29 5.46
C CYS A 60 3.26 -5.86 6.50
N GLU A 61 2.56 -4.96 7.17
CA GLU A 61 1.46 -5.26 8.07
C GLU A 61 0.21 -4.63 7.47
N VAL A 62 -0.77 -5.45 7.12
CA VAL A 62 -2.10 -5.00 6.71
C VAL A 62 -3.07 -5.35 7.82
N TRP A 63 -3.76 -4.34 8.33
CA TRP A 63 -4.78 -4.48 9.34
C TRP A 63 -6.10 -4.03 8.75
N GLU A 64 -6.95 -4.97 8.40
CA GLU A 64 -8.32 -4.66 8.01
C GLU A 64 -9.11 -4.33 9.27
N PHE A 65 -9.92 -3.29 9.22
CA PHE A 65 -10.71 -2.85 10.37
C PHE A 65 -12.17 -2.60 10.03
N THR A 66 -13.00 -2.70 11.06
CA THR A 66 -14.39 -2.26 11.05
C THR A 66 -14.67 -1.47 12.33
N CYS A 67 -15.39 -0.36 12.22
CA CYS A 67 -15.76 0.48 13.36
C CYS A 67 -17.07 1.25 13.13
N ASP A 68 -17.70 1.71 14.21
CA ASP A 68 -18.93 2.52 14.12
C ASP A 68 -18.65 3.99 13.75
N VAL A 69 -19.68 4.68 13.27
CA VAL A 69 -19.62 6.12 12.91
C VAL A 69 -19.13 7.04 14.02
N SER A 70 -19.30 6.66 15.29
CA SER A 70 -18.80 7.45 16.43
C SER A 70 -17.28 7.59 16.43
N LEU A 71 -16.56 6.72 15.70
CA LEU A 71 -15.11 6.73 15.58
C LEU A 71 -14.61 7.40 14.30
N LEU A 72 -15.49 7.90 13.43
CA LEU A 72 -15.11 8.57 12.18
C LEU A 72 -14.15 9.74 12.41
N SER A 73 -14.43 10.57 13.42
CA SER A 73 -13.57 11.72 13.74
C SER A 73 -12.14 11.32 14.10
N ARG A 74 -11.92 10.11 14.64
CA ARG A 74 -10.57 9.59 14.91
C ARG A 74 -9.86 9.14 13.64
N ILE A 75 -10.58 8.53 12.69
CA ILE A 75 -10.05 8.20 11.36
C ILE A 75 -9.62 9.48 10.65
N GLU A 76 -10.45 10.53 10.70
CA GLU A 76 -10.15 11.84 10.11
C GLU A 76 -8.95 12.51 10.78
N GLN A 77 -8.83 12.42 12.11
CA GLN A 77 -7.66 12.89 12.86
C GLN A 77 -6.39 12.16 12.46
N LEU A 78 -6.44 10.83 12.31
CA LEU A 78 -5.30 10.04 11.84
C LEU A 78 -4.91 10.43 10.41
N SER A 79 -5.87 10.59 9.51
CA SER A 79 -5.62 11.10 8.14
C SER A 79 -5.02 12.50 8.17
N ALA A 80 -5.51 13.39 9.03
CA ALA A 80 -4.98 14.74 9.19
C ALA A 80 -3.54 14.73 9.73
N LEU A 81 -3.22 13.87 10.69
CA LEU A 81 -1.86 13.69 11.22
C LEU A 81 -0.90 13.21 10.11
N MET A 82 -1.32 12.23 9.32
CA MET A 82 -0.57 11.76 8.16
C MET A 82 -0.32 12.91 7.17
N LYS A 83 -1.37 13.68 6.82
CA LYS A 83 -1.25 14.85 5.95
C LYS A 83 -0.34 15.94 6.53
N ALA A 84 -0.39 16.21 7.82
CA ALA A 84 0.45 17.21 8.46
C ALA A 84 1.94 16.84 8.39
N ASN A 85 2.25 15.56 8.42
CA ASN A 85 3.61 15.06 8.24
C ASN A 85 4.10 15.12 6.78
N SER A 86 3.26 15.52 5.82
CA SER A 86 3.67 15.73 4.41
C SER A 86 4.71 16.82 4.22
N THR A 87 4.80 17.76 5.15
CA THR A 87 5.72 18.90 5.12
C THR A 87 7.03 18.62 5.85
N SER A 88 7.21 17.42 6.40
CA SER A 88 8.49 16.99 6.97
C SER A 88 9.56 16.87 5.89
N ASP A 89 10.78 17.31 6.19
CA ASP A 89 11.96 17.13 5.33
C ASP A 89 12.24 15.66 4.96
N ASN A 90 11.74 14.72 5.76
CA ASN A 90 11.90 13.27 5.54
C ASN A 90 10.69 12.64 4.85
N CYS A 91 9.60 13.39 4.68
CA CYS A 91 8.46 12.93 3.93
C CYS A 91 8.75 13.06 2.44
N TYR A 92 8.85 11.91 1.80
CA TYR A 92 9.16 11.82 0.39
C TYR A 92 7.92 12.03 -0.48
N TYR A 93 6.76 11.57 -0.02
CA TYR A 93 5.53 11.57 -0.80
C TYR A 93 4.30 11.45 0.09
N VAL A 94 3.26 12.20 -0.24
CA VAL A 94 1.91 12.01 0.31
C VAL A 94 0.91 11.95 -0.81
N LYS A 95 -0.01 10.98 -0.75
CA LYS A 95 -1.21 10.96 -1.57
C LYS A 95 -2.45 10.89 -0.72
N THR A 96 -3.44 11.68 -1.08
CA THR A 96 -4.75 11.68 -0.45
C THR A 96 -5.80 11.63 -1.53
N HIS A 97 -6.80 10.79 -1.32
CA HIS A 97 -7.94 10.71 -2.21
C HIS A 97 -9.23 10.85 -1.41
N THR A 98 -10.17 11.58 -2.00
CA THR A 98 -11.53 11.74 -1.49
C THR A 98 -12.48 11.28 -2.61
N PRO A 99 -13.56 10.54 -2.29
CA PRO A 99 -14.49 9.97 -3.27
C PRO A 99 -14.95 10.94 -4.36
N GLY A 100 -15.10 10.44 -5.57
CA GLY A 100 -15.63 11.19 -6.73
C GLY A 100 -15.03 10.82 -8.08
N HIS A 101 -13.86 10.17 -8.09
CA HIS A 101 -13.16 9.64 -9.27
C HIS A 101 -12.34 8.40 -8.90
N THR A 102 -12.03 7.51 -9.85
CA THR A 102 -11.17 6.35 -9.59
C THR A 102 -9.70 6.76 -9.68
N ASP A 103 -9.03 6.88 -8.53
CA ASP A 103 -7.59 7.17 -8.45
C ASP A 103 -6.94 6.21 -7.44
N TRP A 104 -6.46 5.07 -7.94
CA TRP A 104 -5.99 3.95 -7.12
C TRP A 104 -4.47 3.85 -7.09
N HIS A 105 -3.95 3.25 -6.02
CA HIS A 105 -2.51 3.20 -5.72
C HIS A 105 -2.04 1.82 -5.30
N ASP A 106 -0.91 1.39 -5.85
CA ASP A 106 -0.19 0.19 -5.45
C ASP A 106 0.91 0.52 -4.46
N ILE A 107 0.91 -0.20 -3.33
CA ILE A 107 2.01 -0.19 -2.37
C ILE A 107 2.74 -1.51 -2.45
N LEU A 108 4.01 -1.46 -2.86
CA LEU A 108 4.87 -2.63 -2.86
C LEU A 108 5.25 -3.06 -1.44
N VAL A 109 5.22 -4.37 -1.22
CA VAL A 109 5.63 -5.03 0.02
C VAL A 109 6.98 -5.70 -0.17
N GLY A 110 8.03 -5.02 0.29
CA GLY A 110 9.39 -5.56 0.20
C GLY A 110 9.94 -5.61 -1.22
N ASP A 111 10.85 -6.55 -1.47
CA ASP A 111 11.52 -6.73 -2.76
C ASP A 111 10.71 -7.63 -3.72
N ASP A 112 9.59 -8.21 -3.27
CA ASP A 112 8.78 -9.14 -4.05
C ASP A 112 7.68 -8.38 -4.81
N PRO A 113 7.79 -8.26 -6.15
CA PRO A 113 6.82 -7.51 -6.97
C PRO A 113 5.42 -8.14 -6.99
N SER A 114 5.26 -9.38 -6.52
CA SER A 114 3.95 -10.04 -6.41
C SER A 114 3.16 -9.62 -5.17
N ARG A 115 3.80 -8.92 -4.22
CA ARG A 115 3.18 -8.52 -2.96
C ARG A 115 2.84 -7.04 -3.03
N ILE A 116 1.59 -6.76 -3.39
CA ILE A 116 1.07 -5.41 -3.57
C ILE A 116 -0.13 -5.23 -2.67
N VAL A 117 -0.21 -4.07 -2.01
CA VAL A 117 -1.41 -3.62 -1.35
C VAL A 117 -2.02 -2.49 -2.18
N GLU A 118 -3.17 -2.77 -2.77
CA GLU A 118 -3.94 -1.82 -3.56
C GLU A 118 -4.73 -0.89 -2.62
N LEU A 119 -4.81 0.41 -2.92
CA LEU A 119 -5.60 1.41 -2.21
C LEU A 119 -6.49 2.17 -3.18
N GLY A 120 -7.72 2.51 -2.78
CA GLY A 120 -8.59 3.38 -3.56
C GLY A 120 -9.25 2.70 -4.77
N ARG A 121 -9.32 1.36 -4.79
CA ARG A 121 -10.00 0.63 -5.88
C ARG A 121 -11.50 0.87 -5.94
N SER A 122 -12.10 1.25 -4.82
CA SER A 122 -13.50 1.64 -4.76
C SER A 122 -13.59 3.17 -4.84
N GLU A 123 -14.42 3.68 -5.75
CA GLU A 123 -14.74 5.12 -5.91
C GLU A 123 -15.29 5.77 -4.63
N ARG A 124 -15.71 4.95 -3.66
CA ARG A 124 -16.24 5.39 -2.36
C ARG A 124 -15.18 5.41 -1.25
N SER A 125 -13.95 5.00 -1.56
CA SER A 125 -12.89 4.89 -0.58
C SER A 125 -12.18 6.22 -0.41
N HIS A 126 -12.02 6.62 0.83
CA HIS A 126 -11.06 7.62 1.23
C HIS A 126 -9.74 6.92 1.47
N TYR A 127 -8.62 7.49 1.04
CA TYR A 127 -7.33 7.03 1.53
C TYR A 127 -6.33 8.16 1.72
N THR A 128 -5.37 7.90 2.60
CA THR A 128 -4.16 8.70 2.79
C THR A 128 -2.97 7.76 2.82
N LEU A 129 -1.95 8.05 2.02
CA LEU A 129 -0.69 7.34 1.94
C LEU A 129 0.42 8.34 2.19
N VAL A 130 1.34 8.03 3.10
CA VAL A 130 2.55 8.80 3.36
C VAL A 130 3.77 7.90 3.27
N ASN A 131 4.86 8.43 2.76
CA ASN A 131 6.11 7.69 2.59
C ASN A 131 7.27 8.50 3.16
N PHE A 132 8.01 7.91 4.09
CA PHE A 132 9.14 8.52 4.77
C PHE A 132 10.44 7.82 4.40
N LEU A 133 11.50 8.60 4.21
CA LEU A 133 12.86 8.06 4.11
C LEU A 133 13.29 7.47 5.45
N ASP A 134 13.93 6.30 5.43
CA ASP A 134 14.65 5.81 6.61
C ASP A 134 15.92 6.64 6.80
N THR A 135 15.90 7.51 7.82
CA THR A 135 17.00 8.44 8.10
C THR A 135 18.18 7.76 8.80
N LEU A 136 17.99 6.54 9.31
CA LEU A 136 19.04 5.71 9.86
C LEU A 136 19.74 4.89 8.76
N ASP A 137 19.11 4.72 7.59
CA ASP A 137 19.73 4.10 6.44
C ASP A 137 20.69 5.09 5.74
N ALA A 138 21.99 4.93 6.00
CA ALA A 138 23.05 5.72 5.38
C ALA A 138 23.02 5.66 3.84
N THR A 139 22.49 4.58 3.27
CA THR A 139 22.38 4.41 1.81
C THR A 139 21.13 5.07 1.23
N LYS A 140 20.22 5.56 2.08
CA LYS A 140 18.93 6.19 1.70
C LYS A 140 18.11 5.32 0.76
N SER A 141 18.23 4.00 0.88
CA SER A 141 17.61 3.03 0.01
C SER A 141 16.34 2.42 0.61
N HIS A 142 16.11 2.55 1.92
CA HIS A 142 14.92 2.06 2.60
C HIS A 142 13.92 3.18 2.89
N ARG A 143 12.64 2.82 2.87
CA ARG A 143 11.54 3.72 3.17
C ARG A 143 10.47 3.05 4.02
N TYR A 144 9.81 3.86 4.82
CA TYR A 144 8.57 3.51 5.51
C TYR A 144 7.39 4.03 4.70
N ALA A 145 6.37 3.22 4.48
CA ALA A 145 5.10 3.71 3.95
C ALA A 145 3.96 3.38 4.90
N TYR A 146 3.11 4.36 5.15
CA TYR A 146 1.93 4.23 5.97
C TYR A 146 0.72 4.60 5.15
N ALA A 147 -0.30 3.74 5.16
CA ALA A 147 -1.55 4.01 4.48
C ALA A 147 -2.76 3.75 5.36
N LEU A 148 -3.79 4.54 5.14
CA LEU A 148 -5.10 4.42 5.76
C LEU A 148 -6.12 4.52 4.63
N GLU A 149 -6.92 3.48 4.43
CA GLU A 149 -8.08 3.49 3.53
C GLU A 149 -9.34 3.19 4.34
N TRP A 150 -10.44 3.90 4.06
CA TRP A 150 -11.73 3.63 4.67
C TRP A 150 -12.89 4.05 3.77
N GLN A 151 -14.03 3.38 3.94
CA GLN A 151 -15.29 3.72 3.26
C GLN A 151 -16.47 3.46 4.19
N GLU A 152 -17.52 4.27 4.03
CA GLU A 152 -18.81 4.01 4.67
C GLU A 152 -19.43 2.76 4.04
N GLN A 153 -19.72 1.77 4.88
CA GLN A 153 -20.49 0.60 4.47
C GLN A 153 -21.94 0.76 4.94
N ASN A 154 -22.82 0.97 3.97
CA ASN A 154 -24.26 0.89 4.21
C ASN A 154 -24.62 -0.59 4.40
N THR A 155 -24.80 -1.02 5.64
CA THR A 155 -25.49 -2.28 5.91
C THR A 155 -26.98 -1.96 5.98
N PRO A 156 -27.82 -2.33 4.99
CA PRO A 156 -29.20 -1.85 4.95
C PRO A 156 -30.08 -2.47 6.05
N PHE A 157 -29.68 -3.61 6.62
CA PHE A 157 -30.44 -4.30 7.67
C PHE A 157 -29.55 -5.24 8.52
N LYS A 158 -29.97 -5.50 9.76
CA LYS A 158 -29.44 -6.53 10.64
C LYS A 158 -30.50 -7.60 10.89
N LEU A 159 -30.08 -8.85 11.02
CA LEU A 159 -30.98 -9.97 11.32
C LEU A 159 -31.13 -10.07 12.83
N LYS A 160 -32.36 -10.08 13.34
CA LYS A 160 -32.67 -10.31 14.75
C LYS A 160 -33.67 -11.43 14.86
N GLU A 161 -33.47 -12.30 15.84
CA GLU A 161 -34.47 -13.31 16.17
C GLU A 161 -35.58 -12.69 17.02
N GLN A 162 -36.82 -12.81 16.55
CA GLN A 162 -38.01 -12.40 17.28
C GLN A 162 -39.06 -13.51 17.13
N ASN A 163 -39.48 -14.09 18.27
CA ASN A 163 -40.42 -15.21 18.33
C ASN A 163 -40.01 -16.42 17.47
N GLY A 164 -38.71 -16.79 17.49
CA GLY A 164 -38.19 -17.95 16.73
C GLY A 164 -38.10 -17.73 15.22
N LYS A 165 -38.21 -16.49 14.73
CA LYS A 165 -38.02 -16.11 13.33
C LYS A 165 -36.96 -15.04 13.20
N LEU A 166 -36.10 -15.17 12.19
CA LEU A 166 -35.16 -14.12 11.80
C LEU A 166 -35.91 -13.03 11.03
N ILE A 167 -35.91 -11.82 11.56
CA ILE A 167 -36.47 -10.62 10.91
C ILE A 167 -35.35 -9.67 10.50
N LYS A 168 -35.51 -9.01 9.34
CA LYS A 168 -34.62 -7.93 8.90
C LYS A 168 -35.07 -6.63 9.54
N ILE A 169 -34.19 -5.99 10.30
CA ILE A 169 -34.44 -4.69 10.89
C ILE A 169 -33.52 -3.68 10.19
N PRO A 170 -34.03 -2.55 9.68
CA PRO A 170 -33.18 -1.52 9.11
C PRO A 170 -32.11 -1.10 10.11
N VAL A 171 -30.87 -1.03 9.64
CA VAL A 171 -29.74 -0.53 10.45
C VAL A 171 -29.66 0.96 10.19
N THR A 172 -29.85 1.77 11.22
CA THR A 172 -29.54 3.20 11.21
C THR A 172 -28.07 3.49 11.51
N GLU A 173 -27.34 2.49 12.00
CA GLU A 173 -25.91 2.60 12.33
C GLU A 173 -25.05 2.49 11.06
N LYS A 174 -24.41 3.60 10.72
CA LYS A 174 -23.35 3.64 9.73
C LYS A 174 -22.10 2.96 10.30
N VAL A 175 -21.54 2.03 9.53
CA VAL A 175 -20.29 1.33 9.87
C VAL A 175 -19.24 1.71 8.84
N TYR A 176 -18.00 1.89 9.28
CA TYR A 176 -16.87 2.14 8.42
C TYR A 176 -16.01 0.88 8.35
N LYS A 177 -15.61 0.53 7.13
CA LYS A 177 -14.62 -0.52 6.88
C LYS A 177 -13.43 0.06 6.18
N GLY A 178 -12.26 -0.46 6.49
CA GLY A 178 -11.02 0.05 5.95
C GLY A 178 -9.85 -0.86 6.22
N LYS A 179 -8.67 -0.35 5.93
CA LYS A 179 -7.41 -0.98 6.29
C LYS A 179 -6.35 0.04 6.64
N VAL A 180 -5.48 -0.35 7.56
CA VAL A 180 -4.22 0.30 7.87
C VAL A 180 -3.11 -0.54 7.25
N VAL A 181 -2.18 0.11 6.57
CA VAL A 181 -1.03 -0.53 5.92
C VAL A 181 0.22 0.11 6.49
N MET A 182 1.12 -0.71 7.03
CA MET A 182 2.44 -0.28 7.51
C MET A 182 3.50 -1.09 6.78
N THR A 183 4.35 -0.44 6.00
CA THR A 183 5.43 -1.11 5.25
C THR A 183 6.80 -0.52 5.55
N TYR A 184 7.80 -1.39 5.43
CA TYR A 184 9.21 -1.05 5.41
C TYR A 184 9.86 -1.85 4.30
N ALA A 185 10.51 -1.19 3.34
CA ALA A 185 11.13 -1.88 2.22
C ALA A 185 12.24 -1.06 1.60
N ARG A 186 13.15 -1.74 0.91
CA ARG A 186 14.08 -1.12 -0.01
C ARG A 186 13.33 -0.62 -1.24
N VAL A 187 13.62 0.61 -1.67
CA VAL A 187 13.12 1.14 -2.94
C VAL A 187 14.17 0.90 -4.02
N PRO A 188 13.79 0.34 -5.20
CA PRO A 188 14.71 0.15 -6.30
C PRO A 188 15.43 1.44 -6.67
N GLN A 189 16.75 1.36 -6.91
CA GLN A 189 17.63 2.52 -7.08
C GLN A 189 17.20 3.45 -8.23
N ALA A 190 16.53 2.91 -9.26
CA ALA A 190 15.93 3.68 -10.36
C ALA A 190 14.85 4.69 -9.92
N ASN A 191 14.27 4.50 -8.72
CA ASN A 191 13.21 5.33 -8.14
C ASN A 191 13.71 6.13 -6.91
N ALA A 192 15.00 6.04 -6.57
CA ALA A 192 15.55 6.69 -5.38
C ALA A 192 15.48 8.24 -5.43
N GLY A 193 15.41 8.82 -6.63
CA GLY A 193 15.41 10.28 -6.85
C GLY A 193 14.14 10.89 -7.46
N LYS A 194 13.06 10.12 -7.68
CA LYS A 194 11.81 10.64 -8.27
C LYS A 194 10.76 10.90 -7.19
N THR A 195 10.34 12.15 -7.02
CA THR A 195 9.23 12.60 -6.14
C THR A 195 7.85 12.02 -6.47
N GLY A 196 7.76 11.20 -7.53
CA GLY A 196 6.58 10.41 -7.83
C GLY A 196 6.43 9.27 -6.84
N SER A 197 5.18 8.92 -6.57
CA SER A 197 4.77 7.67 -5.95
C SER A 197 5.68 6.50 -6.38
N VAL A 198 5.79 5.49 -5.53
CA VAL A 198 6.03 4.12 -6.01
C VAL A 198 4.79 3.68 -6.80
N SER A 199 4.41 4.42 -7.86
CA SER A 199 3.46 3.98 -8.87
C SER A 199 4.23 2.98 -9.70
N TYR A 200 4.20 1.74 -9.24
CA TYR A 200 4.79 0.60 -9.91
C TYR A 200 3.83 0.08 -11.00
N ASN A 201 2.90 0.92 -11.49
CA ASN A 201 1.94 0.58 -12.52
C ASN A 201 2.63 0.14 -13.82
N ALA A 202 3.74 0.77 -14.22
CA ALA A 202 4.43 0.41 -15.46
C ALA A 202 5.20 -0.92 -15.35
N GLN A 203 5.86 -1.18 -14.22
CA GLN A 203 6.72 -2.36 -14.07
C GLN A 203 5.93 -3.62 -13.66
N ILE A 204 4.84 -3.50 -12.90
CA ILE A 204 3.89 -4.61 -12.71
C ILE A 204 3.15 -4.91 -14.01
N LYS A 205 2.66 -3.90 -14.75
CA LYS A 205 2.10 -4.12 -16.09
C LYS A 205 3.11 -4.84 -16.99
N TYR A 206 4.39 -4.44 -16.94
CA TYR A 206 5.46 -5.10 -17.68
C TYR A 206 5.72 -6.54 -17.22
N ASN A 207 5.79 -6.81 -15.92
CA ASN A 207 6.03 -8.15 -15.39
C ASN A 207 4.84 -9.09 -15.66
N ASN A 208 3.60 -8.61 -15.49
CA ASN A 208 2.38 -9.35 -15.84
C ASN A 208 2.30 -9.61 -17.35
N LEU A 209 2.67 -8.63 -18.17
CA LEU A 209 2.80 -8.78 -19.62
C LEU A 209 3.84 -9.87 -19.96
N GLN A 210 5.01 -9.85 -19.32
CA GLN A 210 6.06 -10.86 -19.52
C GLN A 210 5.60 -12.27 -19.10
N GLN A 211 4.92 -12.40 -17.95
CA GLN A 211 4.38 -13.67 -17.49
C GLN A 211 3.29 -14.21 -18.43
N THR A 212 2.38 -13.35 -18.87
CA THR A 212 1.32 -13.71 -19.84
C THR A 212 1.92 -14.11 -21.20
N MET A 213 2.96 -13.41 -21.65
CA MET A 213 3.71 -13.79 -22.85
C MET A 213 4.36 -15.16 -22.70
N LYS A 214 4.94 -15.46 -21.53
CA LYS A 214 5.58 -16.75 -21.25
C LYS A 214 4.57 -17.91 -21.26
N GLU A 215 3.40 -17.72 -20.67
CA GLU A 215 2.33 -18.72 -20.68
C GLU A 215 1.81 -18.99 -22.10
N ARG A 216 1.58 -17.92 -22.88
CA ARG A 216 1.14 -18.05 -24.28
C ARG A 216 2.19 -18.68 -25.19
N LEU A 217 3.48 -18.38 -24.97
CA LEU A 217 4.58 -19.08 -25.64
C LEU A 217 4.58 -20.57 -25.34
N GLY A 218 4.34 -20.95 -24.08
CA GLY A 218 4.22 -22.36 -23.68
C GLY A 218 3.10 -23.09 -24.43
N VAL A 219 1.92 -22.47 -24.57
CA VAL A 219 0.80 -23.02 -25.36
C VAL A 219 1.19 -23.17 -26.83
N LEU A 220 1.85 -22.17 -27.42
CA LEU A 220 2.29 -22.24 -28.81
C LEU A 220 3.32 -23.36 -29.03
N GLU A 221 4.30 -23.50 -28.13
CA GLU A 221 5.28 -24.60 -28.17
C GLU A 221 4.62 -25.97 -28.08
N GLU A 222 3.60 -26.12 -27.25
CA GLU A 222 2.83 -27.36 -27.10
C GLU A 222 2.02 -27.68 -28.37
N LEU A 223 1.35 -26.70 -28.96
CA LEU A 223 0.62 -26.86 -30.21
C LEU A 223 1.55 -27.25 -31.37
N MET A 224 2.73 -26.62 -31.46
CA MET A 224 3.73 -26.97 -32.48
C MET A 224 4.29 -28.39 -32.27
N LYS A 225 4.53 -28.82 -31.02
CA LYS A 225 5.00 -30.18 -30.71
C LYS A 225 3.97 -31.25 -31.07
N ASN A 226 2.69 -30.95 -30.91
CA ASN A 226 1.59 -31.88 -31.11
C ASN A 226 1.05 -31.89 -32.57
N ARG A 227 1.72 -31.21 -33.51
CA ARG A 227 1.37 -31.13 -34.94
C ARG A 227 -0.08 -30.69 -35.18
N TYR A 228 -0.52 -29.66 -34.46
CA TYR A 228 -1.83 -29.04 -34.69
C TYR A 228 -1.94 -28.42 -36.10
N ASP A 229 -3.17 -28.20 -36.55
CA ASP A 229 -3.45 -27.65 -37.87
C ASP A 229 -2.86 -26.24 -38.01
N GLU A 230 -2.41 -25.91 -39.22
CA GLU A 230 -1.79 -24.62 -39.53
C GLU A 230 -2.77 -23.45 -39.28
N ASN A 231 -4.07 -23.72 -39.44
CA ASN A 231 -5.13 -22.76 -39.16
C ASN A 231 -5.25 -22.44 -37.66
N ASP A 232 -5.13 -23.44 -36.78
CA ASP A 232 -5.21 -23.26 -35.32
C ASP A 232 -4.05 -22.40 -34.80
N ILE A 233 -2.85 -22.63 -35.33
CA ILE A 233 -1.65 -21.84 -35.00
C ILE A 233 -1.82 -20.40 -35.50
N THR A 234 -2.35 -20.23 -36.71
CA THR A 234 -2.55 -18.91 -37.33
C THR A 234 -3.59 -18.07 -36.57
N ASP A 235 -4.69 -18.67 -36.15
CA ASP A 235 -5.73 -17.98 -35.38
C ASP A 235 -5.24 -17.60 -33.97
N LEU A 236 -4.45 -18.46 -33.32
CA LEU A 236 -3.82 -18.13 -32.03
C LEU A 236 -2.85 -16.94 -32.16
N LEU A 237 -2.01 -16.92 -33.20
CA LEU A 237 -1.08 -15.80 -33.45
C LEU A 237 -1.83 -14.50 -33.76
N ARG A 238 -2.97 -14.57 -34.46
CA ARG A 238 -3.83 -13.40 -34.72
C ARG A 238 -4.43 -12.85 -33.43
N ALA A 239 -5.02 -13.71 -32.60
CA ALA A 239 -5.56 -13.33 -31.30
C ALA A 239 -4.48 -12.75 -30.38
N TRP A 240 -3.24 -13.24 -30.47
CA TRP A 240 -2.13 -12.70 -29.69
C TRP A 240 -1.68 -11.33 -30.18
N LYS A 241 -1.61 -11.12 -31.50
CA LYS A 241 -1.32 -9.82 -32.10
C LYS A 241 -2.36 -8.75 -31.73
N GLU A 242 -3.64 -9.09 -31.79
CA GLU A 242 -4.73 -8.20 -31.40
C GLU A 242 -4.67 -7.83 -29.91
N TRP A 243 -4.37 -8.79 -29.04
CA TRP A 243 -4.18 -8.53 -27.62
C TRP A 243 -2.96 -7.63 -27.33
N ILE A 244 -1.81 -7.87 -27.97
CA ILE A 244 -0.61 -7.02 -27.80
C ILE A 244 -0.92 -5.58 -28.23
N ASN A 245 -1.61 -5.40 -29.35
CA ASN A 245 -2.00 -4.08 -29.83
C ASN A 245 -2.95 -3.38 -28.84
N GLY A 246 -3.96 -4.09 -28.31
CA GLY A 246 -4.86 -3.53 -27.29
C GLY A 246 -4.13 -3.11 -26.01
N VAL A 247 -3.11 -3.86 -25.58
CA VAL A 247 -2.28 -3.50 -24.40
C VAL A 247 -1.36 -2.30 -24.68
N LEU A 248 -0.94 -2.10 -25.93
CA LEU A 248 -0.06 -1.00 -26.33
C LEU A 248 -0.82 0.30 -26.62
N ASP A 249 -2.07 0.22 -27.06
CA ASP A 249 -2.94 1.37 -27.34
C ASP A 249 -3.50 2.02 -26.06
N ASP A 250 -3.51 1.29 -24.93
CA ASP A 250 -3.83 1.76 -23.56
C ASP A 250 -2.79 2.77 -22.97
N LYS A 251 -1.93 3.36 -23.81
CA LYS A 251 -0.83 4.27 -23.41
C LYS A 251 -1.16 5.76 -23.46
N ASP A 252 -2.35 6.14 -23.93
CA ASP A 252 -2.73 7.54 -24.18
C ASP A 252 -3.82 8.11 -23.24
N GLU A 253 -4.17 7.44 -22.14
CA GLU A 253 -5.05 7.96 -21.06
C GLU A 253 -4.38 7.95 -19.68
#